data_AF-A0A7K4JJK8-F1
#
_entry.id   AF-A0A7K4JJK8-F1
#
_cell.length_a   1.000
_cell.length_b   1.000
_cell.length_c   1.000
_cell.angle_alpha   90.00
_cell.angle_beta   90.00
_cell.angle_gamma   90.00
#
_symmetry.space_group_name_H-M   'P 1'
#
loop_
_entity.id
_entity.type
_entity.pdbx_description
1 polymer ?
#
loop_
_entity_poly.entity_id
_entity_poly.type
_entity_poly.pdbx_seq_one_letter_code
_entity_poly.pdbx_strand_id
1 'polypeptide(L)'
;QKYIIDLAYRTAQEFILDGKHKEAIPAALHALRFGAEAYGSNSVQLVPAYLLLAEASAGVGHPLEASKYLSQAEWIVLRTLDCSVAVQCKLQQSLGLFCAAKGSFAQASYHLATQVYLASSTFGLNSLEAAAGYFHMANTFLRQNETDIANSLYAQV
;
A
#
# COMPACT_ATOMS: atom_id res chain seq x y z
N GLN A 1 14.51 18.93 -8.55
CA GLN A 1 14.33 17.84 -7.56
C GLN A 1 13.07 17.02 -7.78
N LYS A 2 11.87 17.62 -7.85
CA LYS A 2 10.58 16.90 -8.00
C LYS A 2 10.53 15.88 -9.14
N TYR A 3 11.10 16.22 -10.31
CA TYR A 3 11.20 15.30 -11.45
C TYR A 3 11.98 14.01 -11.14
N ILE A 4 13.11 14.11 -10.42
CA ILE A 4 13.96 12.97 -10.11
C ILE A 4 13.28 12.04 -9.09
N ILE A 5 12.55 12.63 -8.13
CA ILE A 5 11.75 11.87 -7.14
C ILE A 5 10.66 11.07 -7.86
N ASP A 6 9.90 11.75 -8.74
CA ASP A 6 8.82 11.12 -9.50
C ASP A 6 9.34 10.02 -10.45
N LEU A 7 10.46 10.25 -11.12
CA LEU A 7 11.10 9.24 -11.97
C LEU A 7 11.49 7.99 -11.16
N ALA A 8 12.20 8.17 -10.04
CA ALA A 8 12.61 7.05 -9.20
C ALA A 8 11.41 6.27 -8.64
N TYR A 9 10.35 6.99 -8.22
CA TYR A 9 9.10 6.39 -7.76
C TYR A 9 8.43 5.54 -8.85
N ARG A 10 8.27 6.10 -10.06
CA ARG A 10 7.64 5.38 -11.18
C ARG A 10 8.44 4.17 -11.62
N THR A 11 9.76 4.29 -11.71
CA THR A 11 10.64 3.16 -12.03
C THR A 11 10.48 2.03 -11.00
N ALA A 12 10.42 2.35 -9.70
CA ALA A 12 10.16 1.35 -8.68
C ALA A 12 8.78 0.70 -8.83
N GLN A 13 7.74 1.50 -9.11
CA GLN A 13 6.39 1.00 -9.34
C GLN A 13 6.32 0.08 -10.57
N GLU A 14 6.97 0.43 -11.67
CA GLU A 14 7.07 -0.40 -12.88
C GLU A 14 7.73 -1.75 -12.56
N PHE A 15 8.84 -1.74 -11.81
CA PHE A 15 9.48 -2.99 -11.39
C PHE A 15 8.59 -3.86 -10.49
N ILE A 16 7.82 -3.26 -9.59
CA ILE A 16 6.83 -3.98 -8.78
C ILE A 16 5.77 -4.64 -9.67
N LEU A 17 5.20 -3.90 -10.62
CA LEU A 17 4.18 -4.42 -11.54
C LEU A 17 4.69 -5.57 -12.41
N ASP A 18 5.97 -5.52 -12.80
CA ASP A 18 6.67 -6.57 -13.53
C ASP A 18 7.07 -7.78 -12.65
N GLY A 19 6.82 -7.75 -11.34
CA GLY A 19 7.28 -8.77 -10.38
C GLY A 19 8.79 -8.75 -10.11
N LYS A 20 9.50 -7.73 -10.60
CA LYS A 20 10.95 -7.53 -10.44
C LYS A 20 11.26 -6.84 -9.11
N HIS A 21 10.87 -7.48 -8.02
CA HIS A 21 10.93 -6.88 -6.68
C HIS A 21 12.35 -6.51 -6.25
N LYS A 22 13.36 -7.27 -6.66
CA LYS A 22 14.77 -6.99 -6.32
C LYS A 22 15.26 -5.71 -7.00
N GLU A 23 14.84 -5.47 -8.23
CA GLU A 23 15.15 -4.30 -9.04
C GLU A 23 14.37 -3.05 -8.55
N ALA A 24 13.19 -3.23 -7.96
CA ALA A 24 12.39 -2.15 -7.38
C ALA A 24 13.07 -1.48 -6.17
N ILE A 25 13.79 -2.25 -5.34
CA ILE A 25 14.42 -1.77 -4.10
C ILE A 25 15.33 -0.55 -4.32
N PRO A 26 16.36 -0.58 -5.19
CA PRO A 26 17.24 0.58 -5.37
C PRO A 26 16.50 1.82 -5.89
N ALA A 27 15.51 1.64 -6.78
CA ALA A 27 14.70 2.75 -7.28
C ALA A 27 13.83 3.36 -6.17
N ALA A 28 13.21 2.55 -5.32
CA ALA A 28 12.40 3.02 -4.20
C ALA A 28 13.25 3.69 -3.11
N LEU A 29 14.46 3.18 -2.84
CA LEU A 29 15.44 3.83 -1.96
C LEU A 29 15.87 5.19 -2.49
N HIS A 30 16.08 5.32 -3.81
CA HIS A 30 16.39 6.61 -4.44
C HIS A 30 15.22 7.59 -4.29
N ALA A 31 13.98 7.14 -4.53
CA ALA A 31 12.79 7.96 -4.32
C ALA A 31 12.69 8.45 -2.87
N LEU A 32 12.92 7.55 -1.91
CA LEU A 32 12.92 7.88 -0.48
C LEU A 32 14.02 8.90 -0.13
N ARG A 33 15.26 8.69 -0.58
CA ARG A 33 16.39 9.58 -0.30
C ARG A 33 16.15 10.98 -0.86
N PHE A 34 15.83 11.08 -2.14
CA PHE A 34 15.58 12.38 -2.78
C PHE A 34 14.35 13.08 -2.21
N GLY A 35 13.33 12.31 -1.83
CA GLY A 35 12.17 12.82 -1.11
C GLY A 35 12.54 13.39 0.26
N ALA A 36 13.33 12.66 1.05
CA ALA A 36 13.75 13.11 2.38
C ALA A 36 14.60 14.38 2.31
N GLU A 37 15.48 14.51 1.32
CA GLU A 37 16.25 15.73 1.04
C GLU A 37 15.35 16.92 0.67
N ALA A 38 14.25 16.69 -0.06
CA ALA A 38 13.37 17.74 -0.56
C ALA A 38 12.28 18.17 0.43
N TYR A 39 11.76 17.23 1.23
CA TYR A 39 10.58 17.42 2.06
C TYR A 39 10.83 17.21 3.56
N GLY A 40 12.00 16.65 3.93
CA GLY A 40 12.33 16.26 5.30
C GLY A 40 11.97 14.81 5.64
N SER A 41 12.69 14.21 6.59
CA SER A 41 12.63 12.75 6.87
C SER A 41 11.32 12.21 7.45
N ASN A 42 10.42 13.08 7.91
CA ASN A 42 9.11 12.70 8.49
C ASN A 42 7.93 13.22 7.65
N SER A 43 8.20 13.61 6.40
CA SER A 43 7.19 14.17 5.51
C SER A 43 6.22 13.09 5.02
N VAL A 44 4.92 13.42 4.97
CA VAL A 44 3.87 12.55 4.41
C VAL A 44 4.12 12.21 2.93
N GLN A 45 4.86 13.06 2.22
CA GLN A 45 5.28 12.83 0.83
C GLN A 45 6.22 11.62 0.69
N LEU A 46 6.81 11.10 1.78
CA LEU A 46 7.64 9.90 1.77
C LEU A 46 6.85 8.59 1.88
N VAL A 47 5.58 8.65 2.32
CA VAL A 47 4.75 7.46 2.53
C VAL A 47 4.71 6.56 1.30
N PRO A 48 4.47 7.04 0.07
CA PRO A 48 4.45 6.18 -1.12
C PRO A 48 5.76 5.41 -1.35
N ALA A 49 6.92 6.02 -1.06
CA ALA A 49 8.22 5.35 -1.22
C ALA A 49 8.41 4.25 -0.16
N TYR A 50 8.00 4.49 1.09
CA TYR A 50 7.99 3.45 2.13
C TYR A 50 7.07 2.28 1.77
N LEU A 51 5.91 2.53 1.19
CA LEU A 51 4.99 1.46 0.77
C LEU A 51 5.60 0.61 -0.37
N LEU A 52 6.25 1.23 -1.36
CA LEU A 52 6.97 0.48 -2.42
C LEU A 52 8.13 -0.36 -1.86
N LEU A 53 8.88 0.18 -0.90
CA LEU A 53 9.94 -0.58 -0.22
C LEU A 53 9.35 -1.76 0.57
N ALA A 54 8.22 -1.56 1.24
CA ALA A 54 7.55 -2.65 1.94
C ALA A 54 7.13 -3.77 0.99
N GLU A 55 6.50 -3.42 -0.13
CA GLU A 55 6.06 -4.37 -1.15
C GLU A 55 7.24 -5.10 -1.79
N ALA A 56 8.29 -4.38 -2.18
CA ALA A 56 9.51 -4.96 -2.74
C ALA A 56 10.18 -5.93 -1.76
N SER A 57 10.36 -5.51 -0.50
CA SER A 57 10.94 -6.34 0.55
C SER A 57 10.12 -7.59 0.81
N ALA A 58 8.78 -7.50 0.82
CA ALA A 58 7.92 -8.66 0.94
C ALA A 58 8.07 -9.61 -0.25
N GLY A 59 8.11 -9.07 -1.48
CA GLY A 59 8.25 -9.84 -2.71
C GLY A 59 9.57 -10.58 -2.86
N VAL A 60 10.67 -10.09 -2.26
CA VAL A 60 11.95 -10.83 -2.19
C VAL A 60 12.07 -11.76 -0.97
N GLY A 61 11.02 -11.89 -0.16
CA GLY A 61 11.01 -12.79 1.00
C GLY A 61 11.64 -12.21 2.27
N HIS A 62 11.67 -10.88 2.42
CA HIS A 62 12.17 -10.17 3.61
C HIS A 62 11.03 -9.53 4.45
N PRO A 63 10.16 -10.33 5.10
CA PRO A 63 8.97 -9.82 5.78
C PRO A 63 9.28 -8.91 6.98
N LEU A 64 10.42 -9.10 7.65
CA LEU A 64 10.84 -8.21 8.76
C LEU A 64 11.20 -6.81 8.25
N GLU A 65 11.81 -6.72 7.08
CA GLU A 65 12.15 -5.43 6.46
C GLU A 65 10.89 -4.73 5.96
N ALA A 66 10.00 -5.48 5.30
CA ALA A 66 8.70 -4.97 4.88
C ALA A 66 7.88 -4.39 6.04
N SER A 67 7.84 -5.10 7.17
CA SER A 67 7.16 -4.63 8.38
C SER A 67 7.75 -3.32 8.91
N LYS A 68 9.08 -3.14 8.86
CA LYS A 68 9.72 -1.90 9.31
C LYS A 68 9.31 -0.71 8.44
N TYR A 69 9.29 -0.88 7.12
CA TYR A 69 8.85 0.19 6.21
C TYR A 69 7.36 0.53 6.38
N LEU A 70 6.49 -0.47 6.59
CA LEU A 70 5.08 -0.25 6.90
C LEU A 70 4.89 0.52 8.21
N SER A 71 5.61 0.14 9.28
CA SER A 71 5.53 0.86 10.56
C SER A 71 6.00 2.31 10.43
N GLN A 72 7.01 2.58 9.61
CA GLN A 72 7.46 3.94 9.35
C GLN A 72 6.42 4.76 8.56
N ALA A 73 5.81 4.16 7.55
CA ALA A 73 4.71 4.78 6.80
C ALA A 73 3.51 5.10 7.71
N GLU A 74 3.13 4.14 8.55
CA GLU A 74 2.05 4.28 9.52
C GLU A 74 2.33 5.39 10.53
N TRP A 75 3.54 5.44 11.09
CA TRP A 75 3.95 6.50 12.00
C TRP A 75 3.84 7.89 11.37
N ILE A 76 4.30 8.05 10.13
CA ILE A 76 4.20 9.33 9.41
C ILE A 76 2.74 9.75 9.22
N VAL A 77 1.88 8.81 8.81
CA VAL A 77 0.43 9.07 8.64
C VAL A 77 -0.21 9.47 9.96
N LEU A 78 0.04 8.74 11.05
CA LEU A 78 -0.49 9.03 12.39
C LEU A 78 -0.07 10.40 12.93
N ARG A 79 1.11 10.89 12.55
CA ARG A 79 1.65 12.18 12.98
C ARG A 79 1.22 13.36 12.10
N THR A 80 0.56 13.11 10.98
CA THR A 80 0.15 14.14 10.02
C THR A 80 -1.33 14.50 10.25
N LEU A 81 -1.58 15.66 10.85
CA LEU A 81 -2.94 16.11 11.22
C LEU A 81 -3.93 16.13 10.03
N ASP A 82 -3.47 16.59 8.87
CA ASP A 82 -4.28 16.70 7.65
C ASP A 82 -3.85 15.70 6.58
N CYS A 83 -3.60 14.45 6.99
CA CYS A 83 -3.21 13.42 6.03
C CYS A 83 -4.33 13.17 5.03
N SER A 84 -4.04 13.33 3.73
CA SER A 84 -5.04 13.09 2.69
C SER A 84 -5.57 11.65 2.73
N VAL A 85 -6.87 11.48 2.45
CA VAL A 85 -7.49 10.15 2.43
C VAL A 85 -6.84 9.22 1.39
N ALA A 86 -6.34 9.76 0.28
CA ALA A 86 -5.60 8.98 -0.72
C ALA A 86 -4.36 8.28 -0.12
N VAL A 87 -3.58 8.98 0.71
CA VAL A 87 -2.41 8.40 1.38
C VAL A 87 -2.83 7.40 2.44
N GLN A 88 -3.88 7.70 3.22
CA GLN A 88 -4.43 6.77 4.21
C GLN A 88 -4.92 5.47 3.54
N CYS A 89 -5.61 5.56 2.41
CA CYS A 89 -6.08 4.41 1.64
C CYS A 89 -4.92 3.52 1.21
N LYS A 90 -3.86 4.10 0.62
CA LYS A 90 -2.68 3.34 0.20
C LYS A 90 -2.02 2.61 1.37
N LEU A 91 -1.88 3.27 2.52
CA LEU A 91 -1.34 2.65 3.73
C LEU A 91 -2.20 1.46 4.19
N GLN A 92 -3.52 1.65 4.31
CA GLN A 92 -4.44 0.60 4.76
C GLN A 92 -4.46 -0.58 3.79
N GLN A 93 -4.40 -0.33 2.47
CA GLN A 93 -4.24 -1.37 1.47
C GLN A 93 -2.96 -2.19 1.69
N SER A 94 -1.80 -1.53 1.80
CA SER A 94 -0.52 -2.21 1.99
C SER A 94 -0.45 -3.00 3.30
N LEU A 95 -0.98 -2.46 4.40
CA LEU A 95 -1.09 -3.17 5.69
C LEU A 95 -1.98 -4.42 5.56
N GLY A 96 -3.15 -4.28 4.91
CA GLY A 96 -4.08 -5.38 4.69
C GLY A 96 -3.47 -6.50 3.86
N LEU A 97 -2.82 -6.16 2.75
CA LEU A 97 -2.12 -7.14 1.88
C LEU A 97 -0.97 -7.83 2.61
N PHE A 98 -0.18 -7.09 3.40
CA PHE A 98 0.89 -7.67 4.20
C PHE A 98 0.37 -8.63 5.27
N CYS A 99 -0.70 -8.27 5.98
CA CYS A 99 -1.37 -9.17 6.93
C CYS A 99 -1.92 -10.42 6.24
N ALA A 100 -2.54 -10.28 5.07
CA ALA A 100 -3.03 -11.41 4.29
C ALA A 100 -1.88 -12.34 3.90
N ALA A 101 -0.77 -11.80 3.39
CA ALA A 101 0.41 -12.58 3.01
C ALA A 101 0.96 -13.42 4.19
N LYS A 102 0.92 -12.87 5.41
CA LYS A 102 1.28 -13.57 6.65
C LYS A 102 0.23 -14.55 7.17
N GLY A 103 -0.95 -14.63 6.57
CA GLY A 103 -2.07 -15.45 7.05
C GLY A 103 -2.86 -14.84 8.21
N SER A 104 -2.61 -13.57 8.56
CA SER A 104 -3.33 -12.84 9.60
C SER A 104 -4.63 -12.24 9.06
N PHE A 105 -5.57 -13.12 8.67
CA PHE A 105 -6.76 -12.74 7.90
C PHE A 105 -7.71 -11.77 8.60
N ALA A 106 -7.85 -11.84 9.93
CA ALA A 106 -8.67 -10.90 10.69
C ALA A 106 -8.12 -9.46 10.59
N GLN A 107 -6.80 -9.30 10.74
CA GLN A 107 -6.14 -7.99 10.58
C GLN A 107 -6.18 -7.53 9.13
N ALA A 108 -6.01 -8.45 8.17
CA ALA A 108 -6.13 -8.13 6.75
C ALA A 108 -7.51 -7.55 6.43
N SER A 109 -8.57 -8.21 6.91
CA SER A 109 -9.96 -7.79 6.70
C SER A 109 -10.23 -6.43 7.33
N TYR A 110 -9.72 -6.18 8.54
CA TYR A 110 -9.84 -4.88 9.20
C TYR A 110 -9.24 -3.74 8.38
N HIS A 111 -7.98 -3.89 7.93
CA HIS A 111 -7.29 -2.87 7.16
C HIS A 111 -7.93 -2.65 5.79
N LEU A 112 -8.29 -3.72 5.07
CA LEU A 112 -8.92 -3.59 3.75
C LEU A 112 -10.34 -3.01 3.84
N ALA A 113 -11.14 -3.39 4.84
CA ALA A 113 -12.45 -2.77 5.07
C ALA A 113 -12.32 -1.27 5.41
N THR A 114 -11.32 -0.91 6.22
CA THR A 114 -11.00 0.50 6.51
C THR A 114 -10.64 1.25 5.24
N GLN A 115 -9.84 0.66 4.36
CA GLN A 115 -9.49 1.25 3.06
C GLN A 115 -10.73 1.45 2.17
N VAL A 116 -11.60 0.44 2.05
CA VAL A 116 -12.84 0.52 1.25
C VAL A 116 -13.75 1.63 1.79
N TYR A 117 -13.92 1.73 3.11
CA TYR A 117 -14.71 2.78 3.74
C TYR A 117 -14.16 4.18 3.43
N LEU A 118 -12.84 4.38 3.60
CA LEU A 118 -12.17 5.65 3.31
C LEU A 118 -12.29 6.02 1.82
N ALA A 119 -12.05 5.06 0.94
CA ALA A 119 -12.13 5.27 -0.50
C ALA A 119 -13.56 5.61 -0.95
N SER A 120 -14.55 4.83 -0.49
CA SER A 120 -15.95 5.02 -0.86
C SER A 120 -16.51 6.35 -0.35
N SER A 121 -16.16 6.74 0.86
CA SER A 121 -16.61 8.00 1.48
C SER A 121 -15.98 9.24 0.82
N THR A 122 -14.79 9.12 0.24
CA THR A 122 -14.06 10.26 -0.33
C THR A 122 -14.19 10.37 -1.85
N PHE A 123 -14.09 9.25 -2.55
CA PHE A 123 -14.03 9.20 -4.03
C PHE A 123 -15.34 8.68 -4.64
N GLY A 124 -16.27 8.20 -3.82
CA GLY A 124 -17.51 7.58 -4.24
C GLY A 124 -17.40 6.06 -4.37
N LEU A 125 -18.58 5.41 -4.37
CA LEU A 125 -18.71 3.95 -4.38
C LEU A 125 -18.18 3.29 -5.67
N ASN A 126 -18.26 4.01 -6.79
CA ASN A 126 -17.82 3.52 -8.10
C ASN A 126 -16.40 4.01 -8.48
N SER A 127 -15.62 4.44 -7.49
CA SER A 127 -14.25 4.90 -7.71
C SER A 127 -13.30 3.72 -7.94
N LEU A 128 -12.20 3.97 -8.66
CA LEU A 128 -11.15 2.98 -8.86
C LEU A 128 -10.56 2.52 -7.51
N GLU A 129 -10.45 3.44 -6.56
CA GLU A 129 -9.94 3.20 -5.21
C GLU A 129 -10.85 2.27 -4.40
N ALA A 130 -12.17 2.42 -4.53
CA ALA A 130 -13.15 1.55 -3.87
C ALA A 130 -13.15 0.15 -4.52
N ALA A 131 -13.16 0.09 -5.86
CA ALA A 131 -13.11 -1.17 -6.61
C ALA A 131 -11.84 -1.97 -6.30
N ALA A 132 -10.67 -1.32 -6.23
CA ALA A 132 -9.42 -1.96 -5.85
C ALA A 132 -9.48 -2.55 -4.42
N GLY A 133 -10.13 -1.85 -3.49
CA GLY A 133 -10.38 -2.34 -2.14
C GLY A 133 -11.24 -3.60 -2.11
N TYR A 134 -12.36 -3.61 -2.83
CA TYR A 134 -13.22 -4.78 -2.97
C TYR A 134 -12.48 -5.96 -3.58
N PHE A 135 -11.69 -5.74 -4.63
CA PHE A 135 -10.88 -6.76 -5.27
C PHE A 135 -9.89 -7.41 -4.28
N HIS A 136 -9.20 -6.63 -3.45
CA HIS A 136 -8.27 -7.17 -2.46
C HIS A 136 -8.97 -7.89 -1.30
N MET A 137 -10.12 -7.39 -0.85
CA MET A 137 -10.95 -8.09 0.15
C MET A 137 -11.42 -9.45 -0.40
N ALA A 138 -11.93 -9.47 -1.63
CA ALA A 138 -12.41 -10.69 -2.27
C ALA A 138 -11.30 -11.75 -2.36
N ASN A 139 -10.09 -11.37 -2.79
CA ASN A 139 -8.92 -12.26 -2.80
C ASN A 139 -8.57 -12.80 -1.39
N THR A 140 -8.72 -11.96 -0.36
CA THR A 140 -8.44 -12.36 1.04
C THR A 140 -9.46 -13.38 1.55
N PHE A 141 -10.75 -13.22 1.22
CA PHE A 141 -11.79 -14.21 1.55
C PHE A 141 -11.68 -15.50 0.72
N LEU A 142 -11.29 -15.39 -0.55
CA LEU A 142 -11.04 -16.56 -1.40
C LEU A 142 -9.94 -17.45 -0.81
N ARG A 143 -8.87 -16.86 -0.27
CA ARG A 143 -7.80 -17.60 0.44
C ARG A 143 -8.24 -18.27 1.74
N GLN A 144 -9.38 -17.87 2.30
CA GLN A 144 -10.01 -18.49 3.46
C GLN A 144 -11.04 -19.56 3.06
N ASN A 145 -11.24 -19.82 1.77
CA ASN A 145 -12.33 -20.63 1.21
C ASN A 145 -13.75 -20.09 1.47
N GLU A 146 -13.86 -18.80 1.79
CA GLU A 146 -15.13 -18.09 1.97
C GLU A 146 -15.65 -17.59 0.59
N THR A 147 -15.97 -18.54 -0.30
CA THR A 147 -16.25 -18.26 -1.71
C THR A 147 -17.47 -17.38 -1.94
N ASP A 148 -18.50 -17.52 -1.11
CA ASP A 148 -19.73 -16.74 -1.25
C ASP A 148 -19.49 -15.25 -0.97
N ILE A 149 -18.71 -14.96 0.07
CA ILE A 149 -18.30 -13.60 0.42
C ILE A 149 -17.39 -13.03 -0.67
N ALA A 150 -16.41 -13.82 -1.14
CA ALA A 150 -15.51 -13.40 -2.21
C ALA A 150 -16.28 -13.02 -3.49
N ASN A 151 -17.24 -13.85 -3.92
CA ASN A 151 -18.06 -13.60 -5.11
C ASN A 151 -18.93 -12.35 -4.95
N SER A 152 -19.51 -12.13 -3.77
CA SER A 152 -20.28 -10.91 -3.48
C SER A 152 -19.43 -9.65 -3.57
N LEU A 153 -18.16 -9.71 -3.17
CA LEU A 153 -17.23 -8.59 -3.25
C LEU A 153 -16.72 -8.37 -4.69
N TYR A 154 -16.45 -9.43 -5.44
CA TYR A 154 -16.08 -9.31 -6.87
C TYR A 154 -17.19 -8.67 -7.70
N ALA A 155 -18.46 -8.86 -7.34
CA ALA A 155 -19.58 -8.20 -8.02
C ALA A 155 -19.62 -6.67 -7.82
N GLN A 156 -18.77 -6.10 -6.95
CA GLN A 156 -18.64 -4.66 -6.73
C GLN A 156 -17.46 -4.03 -7.51
N VAL A 157 -16.68 -4.84 -8.25
CA VAL A 157 -15.52 -4.41 -9.06
C VAL A 157 -15.95 -4.21 -10.51
#